data_AF-A0A3M1NSX3-F1
#
_entry.id   AF-A0A3M1NSX3-F1
#
_cell.length_a   1.000
_cell.length_b   1.000
_cell.length_c   1.000
_cell.angle_alpha   90.00
_cell.angle_beta   90.00
_cell.angle_gamma   90.00
#
_symmetry.space_group_name_H-M   'P 1'
#
loop_
_entity.id
_entity.type
_entity.pdbx_description
1 polymer ?
#
loop_
_entity_poly.entity_id
_entity_poly.type
_entity_poly.pdbx_seq_one_letter_code
_entity_poly.pdbx_strand_id
1 'polypeptide(L)'
;MSEKPAIEKDILLETYKTQWADIHHSRDQDWELSKLILAGFLGLSGLTAFADTPILVQLLSISFIILSVLGILVTIRHKRLFAEKMAAIRILEKELNIDQLNLFKPTKGLRLFTTQNFLIIIYVLSALIFGIFLLLQVP
;
A
#
# COMPACT_ATOMS: atom_id res chain seq x y z
N MET A 1 -12.15 40.53 -4.02
CA MET A 1 -11.96 39.19 -3.43
C MET A 1 -12.49 39.27 -2.01
N SER A 2 -13.56 38.54 -1.68
CA SER A 2 -14.11 38.50 -0.32
C SER A 2 -13.17 37.69 0.56
N GLU A 3 -12.70 38.25 1.67
CA GLU A 3 -12.03 37.45 2.70
C GLU A 3 -13.02 36.40 3.20
N LYS A 4 -12.66 35.11 3.11
CA LYS A 4 -13.45 34.04 3.72
C LYS A 4 -13.41 34.24 5.25
N PRO A 5 -14.55 34.13 5.96
CA PRO A 5 -14.58 34.26 7.41
C PRO A 5 -13.60 33.27 8.07
N ALA A 6 -12.98 33.67 9.19
CA ALA A 6 -11.94 32.88 9.87
C ALA A 6 -12.35 31.42 10.15
N ILE A 7 -13.62 31.21 10.53
CA ILE A 7 -14.20 29.89 10.80
C ILE A 7 -14.17 28.98 9.55
N GLU A 8 -14.43 29.53 8.37
CA GLU A 8 -14.42 28.76 7.11
C GLU A 8 -12.99 28.33 6.73
N LYS A 9 -12.01 29.19 7.01
CA LYS A 9 -10.60 28.89 6.77
C LYS A 9 -10.08 27.78 7.68
N ASP A 10 -10.48 27.77 8.95
CA ASP A 10 -10.08 26.74 9.91
C ASP A 10 -10.63 25.36 9.53
N ILE A 11 -11.90 25.29 9.11
CA ILE A 11 -12.53 24.04 8.62
C ILE A 11 -11.83 23.52 7.37
N LEU A 12 -11.49 24.38 6.41
CA LEU A 12 -10.76 24.00 5.21
C LEU A 12 -9.36 23.46 5.54
N LEU A 13 -8.66 24.10 6.49
CA LEU A 13 -7.35 23.66 6.93
C LEU A 13 -7.40 22.32 7.67
N GLU A 14 -8.40 22.12 8.53
CA GLU A 14 -8.61 20.84 9.21
C GLU A 14 -8.92 19.74 8.20
N THR A 15 -9.81 20.00 7.25
CA THR A 15 -10.14 19.06 6.17
C THR A 15 -8.89 18.69 5.36
N TYR A 16 -8.04 19.67 5.04
CA TYR A 16 -6.77 19.47 4.35
C TYR A 16 -5.82 18.55 5.13
N LYS A 17 -5.66 18.79 6.44
CA LYS A 17 -4.83 17.95 7.32
C LYS A 17 -5.36 16.52 7.38
N THR A 18 -6.67 16.34 7.48
CA THR A 18 -7.31 15.02 7.50
C THR A 18 -7.05 14.25 6.21
N GLN A 19 -7.14 14.88 5.04
CA GLN A 19 -6.83 14.18 3.77
C GLN A 19 -5.39 13.68 3.72
N TRP A 20 -4.44 14.47 4.23
CA TRP A 20 -3.04 14.03 4.33
C TRP A 20 -2.85 12.91 5.35
N ALA A 21 -3.48 13.00 6.53
CA ALA A 21 -3.43 11.96 7.54
C ALA A 21 -3.92 10.61 6.99
N ASP A 22 -5.03 10.60 6.24
CA ASP A 22 -5.56 9.39 5.58
C ASP A 22 -4.57 8.77 4.58
N ILE A 23 -3.88 9.61 3.80
CA ILE A 23 -2.84 9.15 2.86
C ILE A 23 -1.69 8.49 3.61
N HIS A 24 -1.22 9.08 4.72
CA HIS A 24 -0.13 8.51 5.50
C HIS A 24 -0.56 7.20 6.17
N HIS A 25 -1.76 7.17 6.75
CA HIS A 25 -2.28 5.98 7.40
C HIS A 25 -2.43 4.80 6.43
N SER A 26 -2.97 5.01 5.23
CA SER A 26 -3.07 3.96 4.21
C SER A 26 -1.70 3.44 3.76
N ARG A 27 -0.69 4.31 3.66
CA ARG A 27 0.69 3.90 3.38
C ARG A 27 1.30 3.07 4.51
N ASP A 28 1.02 3.41 5.76
CA ASP A 28 1.51 2.63 6.91
C ASP A 28 0.87 1.24 6.94
N GLN A 29 -0.42 1.12 6.63
CA GLN A 29 -1.11 -0.17 6.47
C GLN A 29 -0.48 -1.05 5.38
N ASP A 30 -0.11 -0.46 4.23
CA ASP A 30 0.59 -1.15 3.16
C ASP A 30 1.94 -1.73 3.62
N TRP A 31 2.68 -1.00 4.47
CA TRP A 31 3.94 -1.47 5.05
C TRP A 31 3.75 -2.56 6.09
N GLU A 32 2.73 -2.48 6.94
CA GLU A 32 2.40 -3.55 7.90
C GLU A 32 2.06 -4.86 7.18
N LEU A 33 1.31 -4.80 6.07
CA LEU A 33 1.03 -5.97 5.26
C LEU A 33 2.29 -6.58 4.63
N SER A 34 3.23 -5.73 4.22
CA SER A 34 4.53 -6.19 3.69
C SER A 34 5.35 -6.93 4.76
N LYS A 35 5.32 -6.45 6.02
CA LYS A 35 6.00 -7.11 7.14
C LYS A 35 5.41 -8.50 7.41
N LEU A 36 4.09 -8.65 7.35
CA LEU A 36 3.41 -9.94 7.52
C LEU A 36 3.86 -10.96 6.46
N ILE A 37 3.95 -10.54 5.20
CA ILE A 37 4.39 -11.42 4.11
C ILE A 37 5.88 -11.79 4.26
N LEU A 38 6.73 -10.83 4.64
CA LEU A 38 8.14 -11.11 4.92
C LEU A 38 8.31 -12.10 6.08
N ALA A 39 7.55 -11.93 7.17
CA ALA A 39 7.56 -12.87 8.29
C ALA A 39 7.11 -14.26 7.86
N GLY A 40 6.10 -14.36 6.99
CA GLY A 40 5.67 -15.60 6.37
C GLY A 40 6.75 -16.30 5.56
N PHE A 41 7.47 -15.54 4.74
CA PHE A 41 8.57 -16.06 3.94
C PHE A 41 9.70 -16.63 4.82
N LEU A 42 10.10 -15.89 5.87
CA LEU A 42 11.11 -16.36 6.82
C LEU A 42 10.65 -17.59 7.60
N GLY A 43 9.39 -17.59 8.06
CA GLY A 43 8.79 -18.70 8.78
C GLY A 43 8.72 -19.98 7.93
N LEU A 44 8.26 -19.87 6.69
CA LEU A 44 8.21 -21.00 5.76
C LEU A 44 9.60 -21.52 5.41
N SER A 45 10.55 -20.62 5.11
CA SER A 45 11.94 -21.00 4.82
C SER A 45 12.57 -21.77 5.99
N GLY A 46 12.37 -21.29 7.22
CA GLY A 46 12.81 -22.00 8.43
C GLY A 46 12.13 -23.36 8.58
N LEU A 47 10.83 -23.44 8.35
CA LEU A 47 10.09 -24.69 8.44
C LEU A 47 10.63 -25.73 7.44
N THR A 48 10.84 -25.33 6.19
CA THR A 48 11.39 -26.23 5.15
C THR A 48 12.84 -26.66 5.41
N ALA A 49 13.62 -25.86 6.15
CA ALA A 49 15.02 -26.18 6.45
C ALA A 49 15.17 -27.11 7.66
N PHE A 50 14.24 -27.05 8.62
CA PHE A 50 14.41 -27.69 9.94
C PHE A 50 13.31 -28.69 10.32
N ALA A 51 12.20 -28.78 9.57
CA ALA A 51 11.08 -29.68 9.89
C ALA A 51 10.55 -30.40 8.64
N ASP A 52 10.42 -31.73 8.73
CA ASP A 52 9.83 -32.56 7.69
C ASP A 52 8.30 -32.66 7.86
N THR A 53 7.63 -31.53 7.63
CA THR A 53 6.16 -31.41 7.78
C THR A 53 5.53 -30.90 6.48
N PRO A 54 5.43 -31.72 5.43
CA PRO A 54 5.00 -31.29 4.10
C PRO A 54 3.58 -30.71 4.09
N ILE A 55 2.67 -31.26 4.90
CA ILE A 55 1.29 -30.76 5.04
C ILE A 55 1.27 -29.32 5.57
N LEU A 56 2.11 -29.02 6.56
CA LEU A 56 2.18 -27.67 7.14
C LEU A 56 2.79 -26.67 6.15
N VAL A 57 3.81 -27.07 5.39
CA VAL A 57 4.38 -26.27 4.29
C VAL A 57 3.30 -25.95 3.25
N GLN A 58 2.49 -26.94 2.85
CA GLN A 58 1.41 -26.75 1.88
C GLN A 58 0.34 -25.78 2.39
N LEU A 59 -0.17 -25.98 3.62
CA LEU A 59 -1.19 -25.12 4.21
C LEU A 59 -0.71 -23.67 4.36
N LEU A 60 0.52 -23.47 4.82
CA LEU A 60 1.12 -22.14 4.93
C LEU A 60 1.30 -21.51 3.54
N SER A 61 1.80 -22.26 2.56
CA SER A 61 1.97 -21.76 1.19
C SER A 61 0.65 -21.28 0.59
N ILE A 62 -0.43 -22.07 0.71
CA ILE A 62 -1.78 -21.67 0.27
C ILE A 62 -2.25 -20.40 0.98
N SER A 63 -2.09 -20.35 2.31
CA SER A 63 -2.49 -19.18 3.12
C SER A 63 -1.78 -17.90 2.67
N PHE A 64 -0.46 -17.98 2.42
CA PHE A 64 0.33 -16.83 1.98
C PHE A 64 0.14 -16.46 0.51
N ILE A 65 -0.26 -17.39 -0.36
CA ILE A 65 -0.74 -17.07 -1.72
C ILE A 65 -2.02 -16.22 -1.61
N ILE A 66 -2.99 -16.66 -0.81
CA ILE A 66 -4.25 -15.91 -0.59
C ILE A 66 -3.94 -14.53 0.00
N LEU A 67 -3.08 -14.45 1.02
CA LEU A 67 -2.69 -13.19 1.63
C LEU A 67 -2.01 -12.24 0.64
N SER A 68 -1.16 -12.78 -0.25
CA SER A 68 -0.51 -12.00 -1.31
C SER A 68 -1.53 -11.45 -2.32
N VAL A 69 -2.52 -12.25 -2.72
CA VAL A 69 -3.62 -11.79 -3.58
C VAL A 69 -4.43 -10.68 -2.91
N LEU A 70 -4.80 -10.87 -1.64
CA LEU A 70 -5.49 -9.83 -0.87
C LEU A 70 -4.65 -8.55 -0.77
N GLY A 71 -3.33 -8.68 -0.57
CA GLY A 71 -2.42 -7.54 -0.55
C GLY A 71 -2.35 -6.77 -1.86
N ILE A 72 -2.38 -7.47 -3.00
CA ILE A 72 -2.50 -6.82 -4.32
C ILE A 72 -3.81 -6.02 -4.39
N LEU A 73 -4.94 -6.61 -4.01
CA LEU A 73 -6.25 -5.95 -4.08
C LEU A 73 -6.33 -4.72 -3.17
N VAL A 74 -5.84 -4.82 -1.93
CA VAL A 74 -5.75 -3.71 -0.97
C VAL A 74 -4.88 -2.59 -1.53
N THR A 75 -3.71 -2.92 -2.08
CA THR A 75 -2.79 -1.92 -2.63
C THR A 75 -3.37 -1.22 -3.86
N ILE A 76 -4.12 -1.93 -4.71
CA ILE A 76 -4.86 -1.33 -5.83
C ILE A 76 -5.92 -0.36 -5.30
N ARG A 77 -6.66 -0.74 -4.25
CA ARG A 77 -7.63 0.14 -3.60
C ARG A 77 -6.97 1.38 -3.02
N HIS A 78 -5.84 1.24 -2.33
CA HIS A 78 -5.06 2.36 -1.78
C HIS A 78 -4.50 3.27 -2.87
N LYS A 79 -4.06 2.72 -4.01
CA LYS A 79 -3.64 3.51 -5.17
C LYS A 79 -4.78 4.38 -5.71
N ARG A 80 -6.00 3.83 -5.77
CA ARG A 80 -7.19 4.60 -6.17
C ARG A 80 -7.55 5.65 -5.12
N LEU A 81 -7.55 5.29 -3.84
CA LEU A 81 -7.84 6.20 -2.73
C LEU A 81 -6.84 7.37 -2.72
N PHE A 82 -5.56 7.10 -2.93
CA PHE A 82 -4.52 8.13 -3.04
C PHE A 82 -4.85 9.13 -4.16
N ALA A 83 -5.27 8.67 -5.34
CA ALA A 83 -5.66 9.55 -6.43
C ALA A 83 -6.88 10.42 -6.09
N GLU A 84 -7.90 9.83 -5.44
CA GLU A 84 -9.11 10.53 -4.96
C GLU A 84 -8.74 11.61 -3.93
N LYS A 85 -7.91 11.26 -2.93
CA LYS A 85 -7.46 12.17 -1.87
C LYS A 85 -6.57 13.30 -2.40
N MET A 86 -5.65 12.99 -3.32
CA MET A 86 -4.82 14.00 -3.97
C MET A 86 -5.63 14.97 -4.85
N ALA A 87 -6.74 14.51 -5.45
CA ALA A 87 -7.64 15.40 -6.17
C ALA A 87 -8.34 16.38 -5.20
N ALA A 88 -8.83 15.90 -4.05
CA ALA A 88 -9.42 16.73 -3.01
C ALA A 88 -8.42 17.75 -2.43
N ILE A 89 -7.20 17.30 -2.12
CA ILE A 89 -6.10 18.16 -1.65
C ILE A 89 -5.86 19.32 -2.63
N ARG A 90 -5.79 19.06 -3.94
CA ARG A 90 -5.58 20.13 -4.95
C ARG A 90 -6.72 21.13 -5.02
N ILE A 91 -7.95 20.73 -4.72
CA ILE A 91 -9.09 21.66 -4.64
C ILE A 91 -8.93 22.54 -3.40
N LEU A 92 -8.61 21.92 -2.25
CA LEU A 92 -8.37 22.63 -0.99
C LEU A 92 -7.17 23.58 -1.06
N GLU A 93 -6.09 23.21 -1.77
CA GLU A 93 -4.91 24.07 -1.99
C GLU A 93 -5.28 25.35 -2.72
N LYS A 94 -6.12 25.24 -3.76
CA LYS A 94 -6.65 26.39 -4.51
C LYS A 94 -7.53 27.27 -3.64
N GLU A 95 -8.42 26.66 -2.85
CA GLU A 95 -9.31 27.41 -1.96
C GLU A 95 -8.58 28.11 -0.83
N LEU A 96 -7.49 27.52 -0.33
CA LEU A 96 -6.65 28.08 0.72
C LEU A 96 -5.59 29.06 0.18
N ASN A 97 -5.48 29.22 -1.15
CA ASN A 97 -4.41 29.97 -1.82
C ASN A 97 -2.99 29.48 -1.46
N ILE A 98 -2.84 28.17 -1.23
CA ILE A 98 -1.56 27.50 -0.90
C ILE A 98 -0.90 26.91 -2.17
N ASP A 99 -1.43 27.21 -3.36
CA ASP A 99 -1.01 26.75 -4.70
C ASP A 99 0.50 26.88 -5.02
N GLN A 100 1.27 27.58 -4.18
CA GLN A 100 2.70 27.84 -4.36
C GLN A 100 3.62 26.64 -4.06
N LEU A 101 3.18 25.62 -3.32
CA LEU A 101 3.99 24.42 -3.09
C LEU A 101 3.77 23.40 -4.22
N ASN A 102 4.15 23.77 -5.45
CA ASN A 102 4.35 22.85 -6.59
C ASN A 102 5.46 21.78 -6.32
N LEU A 103 5.77 21.48 -5.06
CA LEU A 103 6.83 20.55 -4.62
C LEU A 103 6.59 19.12 -5.11
N PHE A 104 5.34 18.73 -5.39
CA PHE A 104 4.99 17.37 -5.80
C PHE A 104 4.28 17.33 -7.15
N LYS A 105 4.85 17.98 -8.19
CA LYS A 105 4.51 17.61 -9.57
C LYS A 105 5.22 16.29 -9.88
N PRO A 106 4.52 15.14 -9.96
CA PRO A 106 5.18 13.88 -10.29
C PRO A 106 5.77 13.99 -11.70
N THR A 107 7.10 13.93 -11.78
CA THR A 107 7.81 13.76 -13.06
C THR A 107 7.30 12.49 -13.73
N LYS A 108 6.98 12.57 -15.03
CA LYS A 108 6.31 11.48 -15.78
C LYS A 108 7.03 10.12 -15.67
N GLY A 109 8.35 10.10 -15.45
CA GLY A 109 9.14 8.87 -15.22
C GLY A 109 8.98 8.25 -13.83
N LEU A 110 8.77 9.04 -12.77
CA LEU A 110 8.55 8.53 -11.40
C LEU A 110 7.13 7.96 -11.19
N ARG A 111 6.20 8.17 -12.14
CA ARG A 111 4.85 7.59 -12.08
C ARG A 111 4.83 6.05 -12.15
N LEU A 112 5.87 5.44 -12.71
CA LEU A 112 5.99 3.98 -12.80
C LEU A 112 6.54 3.37 -11.50
N PHE A 113 7.39 4.10 -10.77
CA PHE A 113 7.96 3.71 -9.47
C PHE A 113 7.23 4.40 -8.31
N THR A 114 5.91 4.23 -8.23
CA THR A 114 5.18 4.58 -6.99
C THR A 114 5.33 3.45 -5.98
N THR A 115 5.33 3.77 -4.69
CA THR A 115 5.38 2.78 -3.60
C THR A 115 4.34 1.67 -3.80
N GLN A 116 3.13 2.01 -4.24
CA GLN A 116 2.07 1.03 -4.50
C GLN A 116 2.41 0.07 -5.65
N ASN A 117 3.02 0.53 -6.75
CA ASN A 117 3.41 -0.37 -7.83
C ASN A 117 4.52 -1.31 -7.39
N PHE A 118 5.49 -0.80 -6.62
CA PHE A 118 6.56 -1.60 -6.03
C PHE A 118 6.00 -2.69 -5.11
N LEU A 119 5.06 -2.34 -4.24
CA LEU A 119 4.42 -3.30 -3.34
C LEU A 119 3.59 -4.36 -4.09
N ILE A 120 2.85 -3.98 -5.14
CA ILE A 120 2.14 -4.94 -6.00
C ILE A 120 3.13 -5.95 -6.59
N ILE A 121 4.29 -5.49 -7.09
CA ILE A 121 5.32 -6.39 -7.62
C ILE A 121 5.82 -7.34 -6.53
N ILE A 122 6.09 -6.85 -5.32
CA ILE A 122 6.50 -7.70 -4.18
C ILE A 122 5.45 -8.77 -3.89
N TYR A 123 4.16 -8.42 -3.87
CA TYR A 123 3.10 -9.39 -3.59
C TYR A 123 2.91 -10.41 -4.70
N VAL A 124 3.08 -10.01 -5.97
CA VAL A 124 3.10 -10.95 -7.10
C VAL A 124 4.28 -11.91 -6.97
N LEU A 125 5.49 -11.42 -6.71
CA LEU A 125 6.67 -12.25 -6.51
C LEU A 125 6.51 -13.19 -5.31
N SER A 126 5.92 -12.70 -4.22
CA SER A 126 5.64 -13.51 -3.03
C SER A 126 4.67 -14.64 -3.34
N ALA A 127 3.56 -14.36 -4.02
CA ALA A 127 2.60 -15.38 -4.45
C ALA A 127 3.26 -16.45 -5.34
N LEU A 128 4.14 -16.04 -6.27
CA LEU A 128 4.88 -16.97 -7.12
C LEU A 128 5.84 -17.85 -6.30
N ILE A 129 6.58 -17.27 -5.36
CA ILE A 129 7.50 -18.00 -4.48
C ILE A 129 6.74 -19.03 -3.64
N PHE A 130 5.63 -18.65 -3.01
CA PHE A 130 4.79 -19.58 -2.26
C PHE A 130 4.15 -20.63 -3.17
N GLY A 131 3.82 -20.28 -4.41
CA GLY A 131 3.37 -21.22 -5.44
C GLY A 131 4.43 -22.27 -5.77
N ILE A 132 5.70 -21.87 -5.89
CA ILE A 132 6.83 -22.79 -6.09
C ILE A 132 6.97 -23.73 -4.89
N PHE A 133 6.94 -23.20 -3.66
CA PHE A 133 6.98 -24.04 -2.45
C PHE A 133 5.84 -25.06 -2.46
N LEU A 134 4.62 -24.65 -2.82
CA LEU A 134 3.48 -25.55 -2.90
C LEU A 134 3.70 -26.67 -3.93
N LEU A 135 4.17 -26.33 -5.14
CA LEU A 135 4.43 -27.30 -6.21
C LEU A 135 5.52 -28.32 -5.84
N LEU A 136 6.56 -27.89 -5.13
CA LEU A 136 7.64 -28.78 -4.68
C LEU A 136 7.19 -29.80 -3.62
N GLN A 137 6.02 -29.60 -3.01
CA GLN A 137 5.45 -30.52 -2.02
C GLN A 137 4.36 -31.44 -2.60
N VAL A 138 4.02 -31.31 -3.89
CA VAL A 138 3.10 -32.22 -4.57
C VAL A 138 3.91 -33.44 -5.05
N PRO A 139 3.56 -34.66 -4.62
CA PRO A 139 4.27 -35.89 -4.99
C PRO A 139 4.13 -36.25 -6.48
#